data_AF-A0A3D1F9E3-F1
#
_entry.id   AF-A0A3D1F9E3-F1
#
_cell.length_a   1.000
_cell.length_b   1.000
_cell.length_c   1.000
_cell.angle_alpha   90.00
_cell.angle_beta   90.00
_cell.angle_gamma   90.00
#
_symmetry.space_group_name_H-M   'P 1'
#
loop_
_entity.id
_entity.type
_entity.pdbx_description
1 polymer ?
#
loop_
_entity_poly.entity_id
_entity_poly.type
_entity_poly.pdbx_seq_one_letter_code
_entity_poly.pdbx_strand_id
1 'polypeptide(L)' 'MAVDMVSSTLLTIAQTYNIKAGSILAVSDNVITGEMGFMNPLYYMAESKLIEIALETVKRLEGI' A
#
# COMPACT_ATOMS: atom_id res chain seq x y z
N MET A 1 -3.16 -5.08 -11.59
CA MET A 1 -1.74 -4.70 -11.53
C MET A 1 -1.69 -3.28 -10.99
N ALA A 2 -0.79 -2.99 -10.05
CA ALA A 2 -0.58 -1.66 -9.50
C ALA A 2 0.85 -1.23 -9.79
N VAL A 3 1.08 0.08 -9.89
CA VAL A 3 2.39 0.66 -10.15
C VAL A 3 2.67 1.69 -9.06
N ASP A 4 3.82 1.57 -8.41
CA ASP A 4 4.34 2.54 -7.44
C ASP A 4 5.86 2.72 -7.64
N MET A 5 6.48 3.57 -6.82
CA MET A 5 7.90 3.93 -6.93
C MET A 5 8.81 3.30 -5.86
N VAL A 6 8.27 2.58 -4.87
CA VAL A 6 9.02 2.25 -3.63
C VAL A 6 8.97 0.77 -3.25
N SER A 7 7.91 0.05 -3.61
CA SER A 7 7.70 -1.33 -3.16
C SER A 7 8.81 -2.28 -3.63
N SER A 8 9.30 -2.10 -4.86
CA SER A 8 10.37 -2.97 -5.40
C SER A 8 11.65 -2.89 -4.57
N THR A 9 12.11 -1.68 -4.24
CA THR A 9 13.30 -1.46 -3.42
C THR A 9 13.11 -2.02 -2.01
N LEU A 10 11.99 -1.70 -1.35
CA LEU A 10 11.73 -2.14 0.02
C LEU A 10 11.67 -3.66 0.14
N LEU A 11 10.91 -4.33 -0.75
CA LEU A 11 10.75 -5.78 -0.71
C LEU A 11 12.04 -6.51 -1.09
N THR A 12 12.81 -5.98 -2.04
CA THR A 12 14.11 -6.57 -2.43
C THR A 12 15.12 -6.54 -1.27
N ILE A 13 15.19 -5.41 -0.57
CA ILE A 13 16.05 -5.27 0.61
C ILE A 13 15.58 -6.24 1.71
N ALA A 14 14.28 -6.27 2.02
CA ALA A 14 13.75 -7.16 3.05
C ALA A 14 14.04 -8.63 2.76
N GLN A 15 13.85 -9.06 1.49
CA GLN A 15 14.16 -10.42 1.05
C GLN A 15 15.65 -10.75 1.19
N THR A 16 16.54 -9.79 0.88
CA THR A 16 18.01 -9.96 1.04
C THR A 16 18.40 -10.26 2.48
N TYR A 17 17.67 -9.71 3.46
CA TYR A 17 17.93 -9.91 4.88
C TYR A 17 17.02 -10.96 5.55
N ASN A 18 16.27 -11.77 4.78
CA ASN A 18 15.28 -12.73 5.30
C ASN A 18 14.24 -12.11 6.25
N ILE A 19 13.87 -10.85 6.03
CA ILE A 19 12.82 -10.16 6.78
C ILE A 19 11.49 -10.33 6.04
N LYS A 20 10.43 -10.72 6.76
CA LYS A 20 9.07 -10.77 6.23
C LYS A 20 8.56 -9.33 6.02
N ALA A 21 8.27 -8.97 4.78
CA ALA A 21 7.74 -7.66 4.42
C ALA A 21 6.58 -7.80 3.42
N GLY A 22 5.70 -6.79 3.41
CA GLY A 22 4.58 -6.68 2.48
C GLY A 22 4.27 -5.22 2.21
N SER A 23 3.59 -4.94 1.09
CA SER A 23 3.14 -3.61 0.70
C SER A 23 1.65 -3.64 0.37
N ILE A 24 0.93 -2.61 0.78
CA ILE A 24 -0.48 -2.38 0.45
C ILE A 24 -0.61 -0.98 -0.16
N LEU A 25 -1.49 -0.84 -1.15
CA LEU A 25 -1.56 0.35 -2.00
C LEU A 25 -3.02 0.80 -2.13
N ALA A 26 -3.24 2.11 -2.01
CA ALA A 26 -4.47 2.74 -2.45
C ALA A 26 -4.31 3.14 -3.92
N VAL A 27 -5.28 2.79 -4.76
CA VAL A 27 -5.24 3.14 -6.19
C VAL A 27 -5.71 4.57 -6.34
N SER A 28 -4.79 5.48 -6.69
CA SER A 28 -5.12 6.87 -7.01
C SER A 28 -5.65 7.02 -8.42
N ASP A 29 -4.98 6.41 -9.39
CA ASP A 29 -5.23 6.63 -10.81
C ASP A 29 -5.33 5.31 -11.56
N ASN A 30 -6.26 5.24 -12.51
CA ASN A 30 -6.39 4.11 -13.41
C ASN A 30 -5.69 4.43 -14.73
N VAL A 31 -4.45 3.94 -14.87
CA VAL A 31 -3.60 4.20 -16.05
C VAL A 31 -4.17 3.57 -17.33
N ILE A 32 -5.00 2.52 -17.22
CA ILE A 32 -5.61 1.87 -18.38
C ILE A 32 -6.75 2.72 -18.95
N THR A 33 -7.60 3.28 -18.07
CA THR A 33 -8.77 4.09 -18.48
C THR A 33 -8.45 5.58 -18.58
N GLY A 34 -7.34 6.04 -17.98
CA GLY A 34 -6.95 7.45 -17.90
C GLY A 34 -7.66 8.22 -16.78
N GLU A 35 -8.41 7.56 -15.89
CA GLU A 35 -9.09 8.21 -14.78
C GLU A 35 -8.09 8.67 -13.72
N MET A 36 -8.08 9.98 -13.46
CA MET A 36 -7.29 10.58 -12.38
C MET A 36 -8.13 10.70 -11.11
N GLY A 37 -7.77 9.95 -10.07
CA GLY A 37 -8.50 9.91 -8.81
C GLY A 37 -7.82 10.65 -7.67
N PHE A 38 -6.65 11.25 -7.89
CA PHE A 38 -5.92 11.99 -6.85
C PHE A 38 -6.71 13.18 -6.27
N MET A 39 -7.59 13.80 -7.05
CA MET A 39 -8.48 14.88 -6.57
C MET A 39 -9.82 14.37 -6.02
N ASN A 40 -10.06 13.06 -6.06
CA ASN A 40 -11.32 12.48 -5.62
C ASN A 40 -11.34 12.35 -4.08
N PRO A 41 -12.32 12.94 -3.37
CA PRO A 41 -12.47 12.75 -1.92
C PRO A 41 -12.50 11.28 -1.47
N LEU A 42 -12.98 10.38 -2.33
CA LEU A 42 -13.00 8.94 -2.07
C LEU A 42 -11.59 8.35 -1.90
N TYR A 43 -10.59 8.90 -2.61
CA TYR A 43 -9.21 8.45 -2.49
C TYR A 43 -8.65 8.71 -1.09
N TYR A 44 -8.89 9.90 -0.52
CA TYR A 44 -8.45 10.24 0.84
C TYR A 44 -9.11 9.36 1.92
N MET A 45 -10.37 8.97 1.71
CA MET A 45 -11.04 8.01 2.59
C MET A 45 -10.42 6.61 2.47
N ALA A 46 -10.09 6.17 1.25
CA ALA A 46 -9.41 4.90 1.03
C ALA A 46 -8.00 4.90 1.65
N GLU A 47 -7.25 6.00 1.54
CA GLU A 47 -5.94 6.18 2.15
C GLU A 47 -6.02 6.12 3.69
N SER A 48 -6.97 6.85 4.28
CA SER A 48 -7.21 6.81 5.73
C SER A 48 -7.55 5.40 6.20
N LYS A 49 -8.40 4.69 5.45
CA LYS A 49 -8.77 3.30 5.78
C LYS A 49 -7.61 2.33 5.62
N LEU A 50 -6.75 2.55 4.62
CA LEU A 50 -5.54 1.77 4.40
C LEU A 50 -4.60 1.86 5.61
N ILE A 51 -4.42 3.06 6.17
CA ILE A 51 -3.58 3.25 7.38
C ILE A 51 -4.15 2.48 8.57
N GLU A 52 -5.47 2.55 8.80
CA GLU A 52 -6.13 1.77 9.87
C GLU A 52 -5.89 0.27 9.69
N ILE A 53 -6.09 -0.24 8.47
CA ILE A 53 -5.88 -1.65 8.15
C ILE A 53 -4.41 -2.04 8.34
N ALA A 54 -3.47 -1.19 7.93
CA ALA A 54 -2.04 -1.44 8.09
C ALA A 54 -1.67 -1.63 9.57
N LEU A 55 -2.08 -0.67 10.42
CA LEU A 55 -1.78 -0.70 11.85
C LEU A 55 -2.43 -1.89 12.55
N GLU A 56 -3.69 -2.18 12.23
CA GLU A 56 -4.40 -3.33 12.77
C GLU A 56 -3.75 -4.66 12.32
N THR A 57 -3.31 -4.74 11.07
CA THR A 57 -2.64 -5.93 10.53
C THR A 57 -1.31 -6.16 11.23
N VAL A 58 -0.51 -5.10 11.47
CA VAL A 58 0.75 -5.22 12.22
C VAL A 58 0.50 -5.77 13.61
N LYS A 59 -0.48 -5.25 14.36
CA LYS A 59 -0.85 -5.76 15.69
C LYS A 59 -1.20 -7.24 15.66
N ARG A 60 -2.05 -7.65 14.70
CA ARG A 60 -2.44 -9.06 14.50
C ARG A 60 -1.24 -9.96 14.18
N LEU A 61 -0.29 -9.47 13.40
CA LEU A 61 0.92 -10.21 13.05
C LEU A 61 1.91 -10.31 14.23
N GLU A 62 1.93 -9.31 15.12
CA GLU A 62 2.68 -9.32 16.38
C GLU A 62 1.99 -10.13 17.48
N GLY A 63 0.71 -10.48 17.30
CA GLY A 63 -0.09 -11.23 18.27
C GLY A 63 -0.61 -10.38 19.43
N ILE A 64 -0.79 -9.07 19.21
CA ILE A 64 -1.29 -8.08 20.18
C ILE A 64 -2.68 -7.59 19.77
#